data_AF-A0A1G6TMG3-F1
#
_entry.id   AF-A0A1G6TMG3-F1
#
_cell.length_a   1.000
_cell.length_b   1.000
_cell.length_c   1.000
_cell.angle_alpha   90.00
_cell.angle_beta   90.00
_cell.angle_gamma   90.00
#
_symmetry.space_group_name_H-M   'P 1'
#
loop_
_entity.id
_entity.type
_entity.pdbx_description
1 polymer ?
#
loop_
_entity_poly.entity_id
_entity_poly.type
_entity_poly.pdbx_seq_one_letter_code
_entity_poly.pdbx_strand_id
1 'polypeptide(L)' 'MPAEQSLRAVILELDPVERSALIDLLREELARGWVPKRADLEAALESIRSGDRSTETWCA' A
#
# COMPACT_ATOMS: atom_id res chain seq x y z
N MET A 1 -0.31 24.66 6.52
CA MET A 1 -0.09 23.64 5.47
C MET A 1 -0.06 22.27 6.14
N PRO A 2 -1.12 21.46 6.11
CA PRO A 2 -1.08 20.13 6.72
C PRO A 2 -0.84 19.10 5.61
N ALA A 3 0.41 18.91 5.16
CA ALA A 3 0.68 17.93 4.09
C ALA A 3 2.07 17.28 4.15
N GLU A 4 2.79 17.38 5.27
CA GLU A 4 4.04 16.64 5.50
C GLU A 4 3.82 15.57 6.58
N GLN A 5 2.79 14.76 6.42
CA GLN A 5 2.71 13.52 7.18
C GLN A 5 3.82 12.59 6.67
N SER A 6 4.79 12.32 7.54
CA SER A 6 5.95 11.47 7.28
C SER A 6 5.51 10.12 6.70
N LEU A 7 6.26 9.60 5.72
CA LEU A 7 6.08 8.26 5.15
C LEU A 7 5.99 7.18 6.24
N ARG A 8 6.71 7.40 7.35
CA ARG A 8 6.69 6.55 8.54
C ARG A 8 5.33 6.54 9.24
N ALA A 9 4.62 7.67 9.29
CA ALA A 9 3.30 7.75 9.91
C ALA A 9 2.29 6.91 9.12
N VAL A 10 2.29 7.04 7.79
CA VAL A 10 1.43 6.22 6.91
C VAL A 10 1.67 4.73 7.15
N ILE A 11 2.92 4.28 7.16
CA ILE A 11 3.25 2.85 7.37
C ILE A 11 2.86 2.33 8.77
N LEU A 12 2.85 3.19 9.79
CA LEU A 12 2.48 2.82 11.16
C LEU A 12 0.97 2.77 11.39
N GLU A 13 0.19 3.48 10.58
CA GLU A 13 -1.28 3.52 10.66
C GLU A 13 -1.94 2.37 9.88
N LEU A 14 -1.19 1.66 9.02
CA LEU A 14 -1.69 0.49 8.30
C LEU A 14 -1.93 -0.69 9.23
N ASP A 15 -3.01 -1.41 8.99
CA ASP A 15 -3.19 -2.71 9.62
C ASP A 15 -2.13 -3.72 9.14
N PRO A 16 -1.90 -4.82 9.88
CA PRO A 16 -0.87 -5.79 9.53
C PRO A 16 -1.05 -6.45 8.15
N VAL A 17 -2.29 -6.61 7.67
CA VAL A 17 -2.62 -7.23 6.38
C VAL A 17 -2.30 -6.26 5.25
N GLU A 18 -2.78 -5.02 5.32
CA GLU A 18 -2.46 -3.95 4.36
C GLU A 18 -0.95 -3.72 4.27
N ARG A 19 -0.26 -3.74 5.41
CA ARG A 19 1.19 -3.57 5.46
C ARG A 19 1.92 -4.73 4.79
N SER A 20 1.49 -5.97 4.98
CA SER A 20 2.08 -7.13 4.32
C SER A 20 1.88 -7.05 2.81
N ALA A 21 0.65 -6.78 2.36
CA ALA A 21 0.33 -6.66 0.94
C ALA A 21 1.13 -5.53 0.25
N LEU A 22 1.30 -4.39 0.94
CA LEU A 22 2.11 -3.27 0.45
C LEU A 22 3.59 -3.65 0.32
N ILE A 23 4.16 -4.36 1.31
CA ILE A 23 5.54 -4.83 1.24
C ILE A 23 5.71 -5.86 0.12
N ASP A 24 4.76 -6.77 -0.05
CA ASP A 24 4.78 -7.76 -1.13
C ASP A 24 4.75 -7.09 -2.51
N LEU A 25 3.88 -6.10 -2.69
CA LEU A 25 3.76 -5.34 -3.94
C LEU A 25 5.04 -4.59 -4.30
N LEU A 26 5.70 -4.00 -3.31
CA LEU A 26 6.88 -3.14 -3.53
C LEU A 26 8.20 -3.88 -3.36
N ARG A 27 8.17 -5.19 -3.04
CA ARG A 27 9.35 -5.97 -2.65
C ARG A 27 10.49 -5.87 -3.66
N GLU A 28 10.19 -6.04 -4.94
CA GLU A 28 11.21 -6.05 -6.00
C GLU A 28 11.82 -4.66 -6.22
N GLU A 29 11.01 -3.61 -6.19
CA GLU A 29 11.48 -2.25 -6.39
C GLU A 29 12.29 -1.76 -5.18
N LEU A 30 11.85 -2.09 -3.97
CA LEU A 30 12.63 -1.86 -2.74
C LEU A 30 13.98 -2.58 -2.79
N ALA A 31 14.01 -3.83 -3.29
CA ALA A 31 15.26 -4.59 -3.46
C ALA A 31 16.20 -3.98 -4.51
N ARG A 32 15.66 -3.27 -5.51
CA ARG A 32 16.42 -2.50 -6.51
C ARG A 32 16.88 -1.12 -5.99
N GLY A 33 16.58 -0.79 -4.73
CA GLY A 33 16.96 0.48 -4.10
C GLY A 33 16.03 1.63 -4.44
N TRP A 34 14.85 1.36 -5.00
CA TRP A 34 13.84 2.38 -5.20
C TRP A 34 13.21 2.79 -3.87
N VAL A 35 13.05 4.10 -3.67
CA VAL A 35 12.45 4.67 -2.46
C VAL A 35 11.06 5.21 -2.82
N PRO A 36 9.97 4.56 -2.38
CA PRO A 36 8.62 5.01 -2.68
C PRO A 36 8.34 6.37 -2.06
N LYS A 37 7.66 7.24 -2.81
CA LYS A 37 7.07 8.46 -2.29
C LYS A 37 5.70 8.15 -1.70
N ARG A 38 5.16 9.10 -0.93
CA ARG A 38 3.82 9.00 -0.34
C ARG A 38 2.74 8.65 -1.38
N ALA A 39 2.75 9.32 -2.53
CA ALA A 39 1.77 9.08 -3.59
C ALA A 39 1.81 7.64 -4.11
N ASP A 40 3.00 7.02 -4.16
CA ASP A 40 3.14 5.63 -4.60
C ASP A 40 2.54 4.67 -3.57
N LEU A 41 2.72 4.95 -2.27
CA LEU A 41 2.10 4.19 -1.20
C LEU A 41 0.57 4.33 -1.20
N GLU A 42 0.06 5.54 -1.38
CA GLU A 42 -1.39 5.80 -1.46
C GLU A 42 -2.02 5.08 -2.65
N ALA A 43 -1.38 5.11 -3.83
CA ALA A 43 -1.85 4.38 -5.00
C ALA A 43 -1.81 2.86 -4.80
N ALA A 44 -0.75 2.33 -4.20
CA ALA A 44 -0.64 0.92 -3.85
C ALA A 44 -1.72 0.48 -2.86
N LEU A 45 -1.97 1.28 -1.82
CA LEU A 45 -3.02 1.01 -0.82
C LEU A 45 -4.41 1.05 -1.44
N GLU A 46 -4.69 2.01 -2.32
CA GLU A 46 -5.95 2.06 -3.05
C GLU A 46 -6.12 0.81 -3.92
N SER A 47 -5.06 0.35 -4.58
CA SER A 47 -5.08 -0.89 -5.36
C SER A 47 -5.35 -2.13 -4.49
N ILE A 48 -4.76 -2.21 -3.29
CA ILE A 48 -4.97 -3.31 -2.35
C ILE A 48 -6.44 -3.34 -1.88
N ARG A 49 -6.95 -2.18 -1.45
CA ARG A 49 -8.34 -2.02 -0.95
C ARG A 49 -9.39 -2.24 -2.03
N SER A 50 -9.11 -1.80 -3.26
CA SER A 50 -9.99 -2.01 -4.40
C SER A 50 -9.91 -3.45 -4.95
N GLY A 51 -8.76 -4.12 -4.81
CA GLY A 51 -8.56 -5.51 -5.17
C GLY A 51 -9.35 -6.49 -4.30
N ASP A 52 -9.52 -6.20 -3.00
CA ASP A 52 -10.31 -6.99 -2.06
C ASP A 52 -11.82 -7.03 -2.42
N ARG A 53 -12.31 -6.02 -3.18
CA ARG A 53 -13.69 -6.03 -3.72
C ARG A 53 -13.89 -6.91 -4.95
N SER A 54 -12.82 -7.41 -5.58
CA SER A 54 -12.93 -8.21 -6.81
C SER A 54 -13.06 -9.71 -6.56
N THR A 55 -12.92 -10.18 -5.31
CA THR A 55 -13.10 -11.60 -4.96
C THR A 55 -14.52 -11.97 -4.53
N GLU A 56 -15.46 -11.03 -4.42
CA GLU A 56 -16.86 -11.29 -4.02
C GLU A 56 -17.85 -11.51 -5.18
N THR A 57 -17.43 -11.67 -6.44
CA THR A 57 -18.39 -11.79 -7.56
C THR A 57 -18.33 -13.06 -8.40
N TRP A 58 -17.68 -14.13 -7.93
CA TRP A 58 -17.68 -15.42 -8.64
C TRP A 58 -17.95 -16.59 -7.69
N CYS A 59 -19.11 -16.58 -7.02
CA CYS A 59 -19.80 -17.78 -6.50
C CYS A 59 -21.26 -17.42 -6.14
N ALA A 60 -22.11 -17.27 -7.15
CA ALA A 60 -23.56 -17.39 -7.03
C ALA A 60 -24.12 -18.01 -8.31
#